data_AF-A0A8H7HZU3-F1
#
_entry.id   AF-A0A8H7HZU3-F1
#
_cell.length_a   1.000
_cell.length_b   1.000
_cell.length_c   1.000
_cell.angle_alpha   90.00
_cell.angle_beta   90.00
_cell.angle_gamma   90.00
#
_symmetry.space_group_name_H-M   'P 1'
#
loop_
_entity.id
_entity.type
_entity.pdbx_description
1 polymer ?
#
loop_
_entity_poly.entity_id
_entity_poly.type
_entity_poly.pdbx_seq_one_letter_code
_entity_poly.pdbx_strand_id
1 'polypeptide(L)'
;MFGFVKRITVLSLLISLGTFLKDILALLVIDHRFLGLVAAAPTIHRRQSACFLVGKTALPAEVSSGVSALASQVTCGTKTIANTGGVPDVTSAGISFSSIDFQSSRKSPIGFALDTFKTPADPATANLATLQNQLNTYLAMEAGVRSTGSNMLGQLKGTKFFLQFQIARVRTAQGAKLGAADTVEHQLGKVLKNAVGATQAEKDAVTALSKQL
;
A
#
# COMPACT_ATOMS: atom_id res chain seq x y z
N MET A 1 -18.21 -2.40 63.45
CA MET A 1 -17.57 -1.83 64.64
C MET A 1 -16.13 -2.34 64.70
N PHE A 2 -15.17 -1.41 64.60
CA PHE A 2 -13.78 -1.36 65.14
C PHE A 2 -12.90 -2.63 65.13
N GLY A 3 -11.61 -2.61 64.77
CA GLY A 3 -10.60 -1.59 64.41
C GLY A 3 -9.34 -2.36 63.95
N PHE A 4 -8.52 -1.95 62.97
CA PHE A 4 -7.57 -0.84 62.86
C PHE A 4 -6.58 -0.67 64.05
N VAL A 5 -5.28 -0.51 63.69
CA VAL A 5 -4.13 0.03 64.48
C VAL A 5 -3.32 -1.06 65.24
N LYS A 6 -1.97 -1.18 65.28
CA LYS A 6 -0.76 -0.37 64.95
C LYS A 6 0.50 -1.27 64.98
N ARG A 7 1.54 -0.92 64.20
CA ARG A 7 3.01 -0.95 64.46
C ARG A 7 3.65 -0.49 63.12
N ILE A 8 4.19 0.71 62.87
CA ILE A 8 5.15 1.63 63.51
C ILE A 8 6.51 1.00 63.84
N THR A 9 7.54 1.38 63.06
CA THR A 9 8.90 1.90 63.43
C THR A 9 9.87 1.53 62.28
N VAL A 10 10.17 2.39 61.30
CA VAL A 10 11.10 3.55 61.26
C VAL A 10 12.55 3.17 60.85
N LEU A 11 13.06 3.94 59.88
CA LEU A 11 14.44 4.44 59.70
C LEU A 11 15.36 3.84 58.61
N SER A 12 15.98 4.79 57.89
CA SER A 12 17.14 4.71 56.98
C SER A 12 16.78 4.39 55.51
N LEU A 13 17.10 5.19 54.49
CA LEU A 13 18.12 6.23 54.35
C LEU A 13 17.79 7.09 53.10
N LEU A 14 17.52 8.38 53.30
CA LEU A 14 17.59 9.42 52.27
C LEU A 14 18.98 10.05 52.38
N ILE A 15 19.76 10.14 51.30
CA ILE A 15 20.80 11.17 51.02
C ILE A 15 21.17 11.06 49.53
N SER A 16 20.90 12.10 48.74
CA SER A 16 21.94 12.83 48.00
C SER A 16 21.30 14.00 47.23
N LEU A 17 21.31 15.16 47.89
CA LEU A 17 21.12 16.48 47.31
C LEU A 17 22.37 17.29 47.71
N GLY A 18 22.97 18.02 46.76
CA GLY A 18 24.01 19.02 47.01
C GLY A 18 24.68 19.45 45.70
N THR A 19 24.23 20.50 44.98
CA THR A 19 24.49 21.95 45.15
C THR A 19 25.96 22.34 45.27
N PHE A 20 26.48 23.11 44.31
CA PHE A 20 27.53 24.16 44.42
C PHE A 20 27.77 24.67 42.97
N LEU A 21 27.16 25.72 42.42
CA LEU A 21 27.20 27.17 42.71
C LEU A 21 28.60 27.78 42.95
N LYS A 22 28.91 28.83 42.16
CA LYS A 22 29.97 29.87 42.24
C LYS A 22 31.07 29.72 41.18
N ASP A 23 30.94 30.39 40.05
CA ASP A 23 31.37 31.78 39.78
C ASP A 23 32.89 31.90 39.59
N ILE A 24 33.34 32.26 38.38
CA ILE A 24 34.36 33.29 38.15
C ILE A 24 34.19 33.86 36.73
N LEU A 25 34.09 35.19 36.74
CA LEU A 25 33.92 36.16 35.68
C LEU A 25 35.30 36.69 35.27
N ALA A 26 35.61 36.78 33.96
CA ALA A 26 36.56 37.74 33.35
C ALA A 26 36.71 37.42 31.85
N LEU A 27 36.14 38.21 30.92
CA LEU A 27 36.62 39.48 30.35
C LEU A 27 37.32 39.30 28.98
N LEU A 28 36.59 39.71 27.93
CA LEU A 28 36.99 40.52 26.75
C LEU A 28 38.35 40.27 26.07
N VAL A 29 38.33 39.80 24.81
CA VAL A 29 39.10 40.29 23.62
C VAL A 29 38.38 39.78 22.35
N ILE A 30 37.61 40.61 21.62
CA ILE A 30 37.92 41.25 20.31
C ILE A 30 38.09 40.28 19.10
N ASP A 31 37.20 40.50 18.13
CA ASP A 31 37.36 40.38 16.66
C ASP A 31 37.00 39.13 15.83
N HIS A 32 36.45 39.49 14.66
CA HIS A 32 36.23 38.75 13.41
C HIS A 32 35.01 37.81 13.28
N ARG A 33 33.95 38.43 12.76
CA ARG A 33 33.20 37.98 11.57
C ARG A 33 33.39 36.50 11.18
N PHE A 34 32.41 35.66 11.47
CA PHE A 34 32.02 34.59 10.55
C PHE A 34 30.56 34.20 10.82
N LEU A 35 29.63 34.84 10.11
CA LEU A 35 28.27 34.34 9.91
C LEU A 35 28.38 33.09 9.03
N GLY A 36 28.63 31.94 9.66
CA GLY A 36 28.55 30.65 9.00
C GLY A 36 27.09 30.31 8.73
N LEU A 37 26.58 30.62 7.53
CA LEU A 37 25.39 29.98 7.00
C LEU A 37 25.69 28.48 6.86
N VAL A 38 25.22 27.68 7.82
CA VAL A 38 25.08 26.23 7.60
C VAL A 38 23.92 26.07 6.62
N ALA A 39 24.25 26.08 5.33
CA ALA A 39 23.34 25.59 4.31
C ALA A 39 23.12 24.10 4.59
N ALA A 40 22.00 23.77 5.25
CA ALA A 40 21.49 22.41 5.25
C ALA A 40 21.18 22.06 3.79
N ALA A 41 22.15 21.48 3.10
CA ALA A 41 21.93 20.92 1.79
C ALA A 41 20.78 19.92 1.94
N PRO A 42 19.69 20.03 1.16
CA PRO A 42 18.67 19.00 1.16
C PRO A 42 19.40 17.72 0.79
N THR A 43 19.46 16.76 1.71
CA THR A 43 19.88 15.42 1.35
C THR A 43 18.82 14.93 0.39
N ILE A 44 19.11 15.04 -0.92
CA ILE A 44 18.38 14.31 -1.95
C ILE A 44 18.71 12.86 -1.67
N HIS A 45 17.98 12.26 -0.73
CA HIS A 45 17.75 10.84 -0.73
C HIS A 45 17.10 10.60 -2.07
N ARG A 46 17.91 10.21 -3.06
CA ARG A 46 17.42 9.56 -4.26
C ARG A 46 16.77 8.28 -3.75
N ARG A 47 15.52 8.37 -3.27
CA ARG A 47 14.63 7.24 -3.08
C ARG A 47 14.75 6.52 -4.41
N GLN A 48 15.38 5.35 -4.40
CA GLN A 48 15.46 4.53 -5.59
C GLN A 48 14.02 4.44 -6.11
N SER A 49 13.76 5.01 -7.28
CA SER A 49 12.42 4.97 -7.86
C SER A 49 12.05 3.50 -7.97
N ALA A 50 10.84 3.13 -7.51
CA ALA A 50 10.40 1.75 -7.58
C ALA A 50 10.60 1.21 -9.00
N CYS A 51 11.05 -0.05 -9.15
CA CYS A 51 11.57 -0.56 -10.42
C CYS A 51 10.56 -0.51 -11.59
N PHE A 52 9.27 -0.44 -11.28
CA PHE A 52 8.17 -0.33 -12.24
C PHE A 52 7.85 1.12 -12.66
N LEU A 53 8.45 2.13 -12.03
CA LEU A 53 8.30 3.54 -12.38
C LEU A 53 9.35 3.96 -13.41
N VAL A 54 9.05 3.69 -14.67
CA VAL A 54 9.98 3.92 -15.80
C VAL A 54 9.72 5.21 -16.57
N GLY A 55 8.54 5.82 -16.41
CA GLY A 55 8.17 7.03 -17.11
C GLY A 55 8.43 8.32 -16.31
N LYS A 56 8.02 9.46 -16.88
CA LYS A 56 8.26 10.81 -16.34
C LYS A 56 6.99 11.51 -15.83
N THR A 57 5.82 10.91 -16.01
CA THR A 57 4.54 11.48 -15.61
C THR A 57 4.37 11.40 -14.10
N ALA A 58 4.01 12.52 -13.47
CA ALA A 58 3.74 12.57 -12.04
C ALA A 58 2.53 11.68 -11.68
N LEU A 59 2.67 10.89 -10.62
CA LEU A 59 1.59 10.05 -10.12
C LEU A 59 0.61 10.86 -9.27
N PRO A 60 -0.71 10.59 -9.36
CA PRO A 60 -1.67 11.09 -8.38
C PRO A 60 -1.30 10.67 -6.95
N ALA A 61 -1.65 11.50 -5.96
CA ALA A 61 -1.28 11.31 -4.56
C ALA A 61 -1.75 9.95 -3.99
N GLU A 62 -2.91 9.48 -4.44
CA GLU A 62 -3.50 8.20 -4.02
C GLU A 62 -2.68 7.00 -4.49
N VAL A 63 -1.93 7.15 -5.58
CA VAL A 63 -1.04 6.10 -6.09
C VAL A 63 0.36 6.25 -5.49
N SER A 64 0.90 7.47 -5.47
CA SER A 64 2.27 7.72 -5.00
C SER A 64 2.47 7.40 -3.53
N SER A 65 1.45 7.59 -2.69
CA SER A 65 1.49 7.23 -1.26
C SER A 65 1.69 5.74 -1.00
N GLY A 66 1.20 4.87 -1.89
CA GLY A 66 1.37 3.41 -1.78
C GLY A 66 2.68 2.88 -2.37
N VAL A 67 3.38 3.65 -3.20
CA VAL A 67 4.54 3.17 -3.98
C VAL A 67 5.67 2.65 -3.08
N SER A 68 6.00 3.33 -1.99
CA SER A 68 7.14 2.88 -1.15
C SER A 68 6.86 1.57 -0.45
N ALA A 69 5.63 1.34 0.01
CA ALA A 69 5.24 0.06 0.59
C ALA A 69 5.30 -1.03 -0.48
N LEU A 70 4.77 -0.74 -1.67
CA LEU A 70 4.71 -1.69 -2.78
C LEU A 70 6.09 -2.07 -3.33
N ALA A 71 7.02 -1.12 -3.38
CA ALA A 71 8.39 -1.35 -3.86
C ALA A 71 9.15 -2.40 -3.03
N SER A 72 8.78 -2.60 -1.75
CA SER A 72 9.36 -3.65 -0.90
C SER A 72 8.79 -5.05 -1.18
N GLN A 73 7.66 -5.13 -1.88
CA GLN A 73 6.90 -6.37 -2.12
C GLN A 73 6.96 -6.85 -3.57
N VAL A 74 7.59 -6.05 -4.44
CA VAL A 74 7.57 -6.26 -5.89
C VAL A 74 8.98 -6.16 -6.45
N THR A 75 9.36 -7.16 -7.23
CA THR A 75 10.57 -7.14 -8.06
C THR A 75 10.19 -6.96 -9.52
N CYS A 76 11.14 -6.46 -10.33
CA CYS A 76 10.95 -6.32 -11.77
C CYS A 76 11.84 -7.31 -12.52
N GLY A 77 11.26 -7.98 -13.51
CA GLY A 77 11.98 -8.81 -14.46
C GLY A 77 12.60 -8.00 -15.59
N THR A 78 13.18 -8.70 -16.56
CA THR A 78 13.82 -8.10 -17.75
C THR A 78 12.87 -7.94 -18.93
N LYS A 79 11.73 -8.64 -18.92
CA LYS A 79 10.72 -8.57 -19.97
C LYS A 79 9.84 -7.34 -19.78
N THR A 80 9.59 -6.61 -20.86
CA THR A 80 8.61 -5.51 -20.88
C THR A 80 7.21 -6.02 -21.19
N ILE A 81 6.20 -5.51 -20.48
CA ILE A 81 4.79 -5.81 -20.75
C ILE A 81 4.29 -4.96 -21.91
N ALA A 82 3.63 -5.59 -22.87
CA ALA A 82 3.09 -4.91 -24.05
C ALA A 82 2.09 -3.81 -23.67
N ASN A 83 2.02 -2.76 -24.48
CA ASN A 83 1.09 -1.62 -24.32
C ASN A 83 1.25 -0.79 -23.05
N THR A 84 2.29 -1.01 -22.24
CA THR A 84 2.50 -0.27 -20.98
C THR A 84 3.42 0.95 -21.11
N GLY A 85 4.00 1.18 -22.29
CA GLY A 85 4.99 2.25 -22.48
C GLY A 85 6.36 1.94 -21.84
N GLY A 86 6.69 0.66 -21.64
CA GLY A 86 8.00 0.24 -21.16
C GLY A 86 8.04 -0.35 -19.75
N VAL A 87 6.88 -0.58 -19.11
CA VAL A 87 6.85 -1.12 -17.74
C VAL A 87 7.35 -2.56 -17.76
N PRO A 88 8.36 -2.90 -16.93
CA PRO A 88 8.83 -4.27 -16.82
C PRO A 88 7.76 -5.18 -16.22
N ASP A 89 7.86 -6.48 -16.48
CA ASP A 89 7.07 -7.49 -15.81
C ASP A 89 7.39 -7.44 -14.31
N VAL A 90 6.35 -7.38 -13.49
CA VAL A 90 6.46 -7.22 -12.04
C VAL A 90 6.06 -8.51 -11.36
N THR A 91 6.77 -8.88 -10.31
CA THR A 91 6.53 -10.12 -9.56
C THR A 91 6.36 -9.83 -8.08
N SER A 92 5.33 -10.43 -7.47
CA SER A 92 5.10 -10.41 -6.02
C SER A 92 4.91 -11.84 -5.53
N ALA A 93 5.74 -12.27 -4.58
CA ALA A 93 5.74 -13.64 -4.02
C ALA A 93 5.66 -14.76 -5.09
N GLY A 94 6.42 -14.62 -6.19
CA GLY A 94 6.46 -15.60 -7.28
C GLY A 94 5.34 -15.49 -8.32
N ILE A 95 4.37 -14.59 -8.14
CA ILE A 95 3.31 -14.32 -9.12
C ILE A 95 3.76 -13.15 -9.99
N SER A 96 4.02 -13.40 -11.28
CA SER A 96 4.34 -12.33 -12.24
C SER A 96 3.08 -11.74 -12.85
N PHE A 97 3.08 -10.46 -13.23
CA PHE A 97 1.97 -9.86 -13.96
C PHE A 97 1.72 -10.60 -15.27
N SER A 98 2.77 -11.00 -16.01
CA SER A 98 2.62 -11.74 -17.26
C SER A 98 1.88 -13.08 -17.12
N SER A 99 1.92 -13.72 -15.95
CA SER A 99 1.17 -14.95 -15.67
C SER A 99 -0.34 -14.72 -15.44
N ILE A 100 -0.73 -13.49 -15.14
CA ILE A 100 -2.11 -13.06 -14.85
C ILE A 100 -2.49 -11.81 -15.65
N ASP A 101 -1.89 -11.64 -16.83
CA ASP A 101 -2.13 -10.49 -17.71
C ASP A 101 -3.43 -10.69 -18.49
N PHE A 102 -4.42 -9.83 -18.25
CA PHE A 102 -5.70 -9.86 -18.95
C PHE A 102 -5.56 -9.73 -20.47
N GLN A 103 -4.47 -9.13 -20.97
CA GLN A 103 -4.21 -8.97 -22.41
C GLN A 103 -3.98 -10.31 -23.12
N SER A 104 -3.63 -11.37 -22.37
CA SER A 104 -3.48 -12.72 -22.91
C SER A 104 -4.83 -13.37 -23.27
N SER A 105 -5.95 -12.76 -22.87
CA SER A 105 -7.31 -13.26 -23.08
C SER A 105 -8.07 -12.44 -24.11
N ARG A 106 -9.02 -13.08 -24.79
CA ARG A 106 -10.00 -12.40 -25.67
C ARG A 106 -11.24 -11.89 -24.91
N LYS A 107 -11.31 -12.12 -23.60
CA LYS A 107 -12.43 -11.68 -22.74
C LYS A 107 -12.28 -10.21 -22.36
N SER A 108 -13.35 -9.61 -21.84
CA SER A 108 -13.23 -8.34 -21.13
C SER A 108 -12.29 -8.49 -19.92
N PRO A 109 -11.69 -7.41 -19.39
CA PRO A 109 -10.89 -7.49 -18.17
C PRO A 109 -11.66 -8.11 -16.99
N ILE A 110 -12.97 -7.86 -16.90
CA ILE A 110 -13.84 -8.47 -15.88
C ILE A 110 -14.08 -9.96 -16.14
N GLY A 111 -14.34 -10.35 -17.39
CA GLY A 111 -14.47 -11.76 -17.76
C GLY A 111 -13.19 -12.55 -17.49
N PHE A 112 -12.03 -11.98 -17.83
CA PHE A 112 -10.74 -12.53 -17.45
C PHE A 112 -10.59 -12.65 -15.93
N ALA A 113 -10.96 -11.62 -15.18
CA ALA A 113 -10.84 -11.60 -13.73
C ALA A 113 -11.74 -12.65 -13.04
N LEU A 114 -12.97 -12.83 -13.52
CA LEU A 114 -13.91 -13.86 -13.07
C LEU A 114 -13.34 -15.28 -13.25
N ASP A 115 -12.61 -15.51 -14.35
CA ASP A 115 -12.00 -16.81 -14.61
C ASP A 115 -10.71 -17.05 -13.83
N THR A 116 -9.94 -16.00 -13.59
CA THR A 116 -8.57 -16.09 -13.06
C THR A 116 -8.53 -16.01 -11.53
N PHE A 117 -9.31 -15.12 -10.93
CA PHE A 117 -9.23 -14.80 -9.49
C PHE A 117 -10.44 -15.36 -8.74
N LYS A 118 -10.65 -16.67 -8.87
CA LYS A 118 -11.73 -17.38 -8.20
C LYS A 118 -11.44 -17.55 -6.71
N THR A 119 -12.47 -17.33 -5.89
CA THR A 119 -12.47 -17.69 -4.48
C THR A 119 -13.26 -18.99 -4.28
N PRO A 120 -13.02 -19.74 -3.19
CA PRO A 120 -13.88 -20.85 -2.80
C PRO A 120 -15.33 -20.39 -2.57
N ALA A 121 -16.25 -21.36 -2.48
CA ALA A 121 -17.67 -21.09 -2.21
C ALA A 121 -17.89 -20.41 -0.86
N ASP A 122 -17.10 -20.79 0.15
CA ASP A 122 -16.95 -20.04 1.41
C ASP A 122 -15.73 -19.11 1.30
N PRO A 123 -15.92 -17.79 1.16
CA PRO A 123 -14.81 -16.84 1.02
C PRO A 123 -13.89 -16.78 2.25
N ALA A 124 -14.34 -17.19 3.44
CA ALA A 124 -13.51 -17.18 4.64
C ALA A 124 -12.28 -18.08 4.51
N THR A 125 -12.38 -19.13 3.69
CA THR A 125 -11.33 -20.12 3.41
C THR A 125 -10.37 -19.72 2.30
N ALA A 126 -10.60 -18.58 1.63
CA ALA A 126 -9.76 -18.14 0.54
C ALA A 126 -8.34 -17.77 1.00
N ASN A 127 -7.35 -17.99 0.14
CA ASN A 127 -5.97 -17.57 0.41
C ASN A 127 -5.81 -16.05 0.19
N LEU A 128 -5.99 -15.29 1.26
CA LEU A 128 -5.87 -13.83 1.25
C LEU A 128 -4.46 -13.37 0.81
N ALA A 129 -3.41 -14.10 1.16
CA ALA A 129 -2.04 -13.76 0.77
C ALA A 129 -1.85 -13.86 -0.74
N THR A 130 -2.39 -14.92 -1.37
CA THR A 130 -2.37 -15.06 -2.84
C THR A 130 -3.11 -13.90 -3.51
N LEU A 131 -4.32 -13.57 -3.06
CA LEU A 131 -5.08 -12.44 -3.60
C LEU A 131 -4.34 -11.12 -3.44
N GLN A 132 -3.70 -10.89 -2.30
CA GLN A 132 -2.91 -9.67 -2.06
C GLN A 132 -1.69 -9.59 -2.97
N ASN A 133 -0.98 -10.70 -3.19
CA ASN A 133 0.19 -10.72 -4.08
C ASN A 133 -0.22 -10.52 -5.56
N GLN A 134 -1.36 -11.07 -5.97
CA GLN A 134 -1.96 -10.77 -7.27
C GLN A 134 -2.36 -9.28 -7.36
N LEU A 135 -2.92 -8.71 -6.31
CA LEU A 135 -3.24 -7.27 -6.29
C LEU A 135 -1.98 -6.40 -6.35
N ASN A 136 -0.90 -6.80 -5.67
CA ASN A 136 0.36 -6.07 -5.67
C ASN A 136 0.95 -5.94 -7.08
N THR A 137 0.90 -6.99 -7.90
CA THR A 137 1.37 -6.90 -9.30
C THR A 137 0.53 -5.92 -10.10
N TYR A 138 -0.80 -5.92 -9.94
CA TYR A 138 -1.71 -4.97 -10.59
C TYR A 138 -1.54 -3.53 -10.12
N LEU A 139 -1.28 -3.31 -8.82
CA LEU A 139 -0.96 -1.98 -8.28
C LEU A 139 0.36 -1.44 -8.83
N ALA A 140 1.38 -2.30 -8.94
CA ALA A 140 2.70 -1.92 -9.46
C ALA A 140 2.60 -1.59 -10.94
N MET A 141 1.85 -2.39 -11.69
CA MET A 141 1.54 -2.13 -13.09
C MET A 141 0.76 -0.83 -13.27
N GLU A 142 -0.21 -0.51 -12.39
CA GLU A 142 -0.95 0.76 -12.47
C GLU A 142 -0.02 1.96 -12.26
N ALA A 143 0.85 1.89 -11.25
CA ALA A 143 1.82 2.95 -10.99
C ALA A 143 2.78 3.12 -12.18
N GLY A 144 3.27 2.02 -12.75
CA GLY A 144 4.11 2.04 -13.95
C GLY A 144 3.41 2.65 -15.16
N VAL A 145 2.23 2.15 -15.52
CA VAL A 145 1.43 2.64 -16.66
C VAL A 145 1.08 4.12 -16.52
N ARG A 146 0.79 4.58 -15.30
CA ARG A 146 0.56 6.01 -15.04
C ARG A 146 1.83 6.83 -15.22
N SER A 147 2.99 6.31 -14.81
CA SER A 147 4.27 7.01 -14.99
C SER A 147 4.63 7.19 -16.47
N THR A 148 4.22 6.27 -17.34
CA THR A 148 4.49 6.33 -18.78
C THR A 148 3.44 7.08 -19.58
N GLY A 149 2.24 7.29 -19.01
CA GLY A 149 1.11 7.89 -19.72
C GLY A 149 0.44 6.94 -20.72
N SER A 150 0.58 5.62 -20.55
CA SER A 150 -0.05 4.64 -21.44
C SER A 150 -1.59 4.62 -21.31
N ASN A 151 -2.26 4.29 -22.42
CA ASN A 151 -3.72 4.19 -22.52
C ASN A 151 -4.30 2.89 -21.91
N MET A 152 -3.46 1.94 -21.46
CA MET A 152 -3.90 0.65 -20.89
C MET A 152 -4.60 0.80 -19.53
N LEU A 153 -4.48 1.96 -18.89
CA LEU A 153 -4.97 2.21 -17.53
C LEU A 153 -6.46 1.87 -17.32
N GLY A 154 -7.31 2.14 -18.32
CA GLY A 154 -8.75 1.88 -18.22
C GLY A 154 -9.07 0.39 -18.04
N GLN A 155 -8.41 -0.47 -18.82
CA GLN A 155 -8.62 -1.92 -18.78
C GLN A 155 -7.97 -2.55 -17.54
N LEU A 156 -6.75 -2.11 -17.19
CA LEU A 156 -6.03 -2.58 -16.00
C LEU A 156 -6.83 -2.36 -14.71
N LYS A 157 -7.55 -1.23 -14.62
CA LYS A 157 -8.37 -0.89 -13.46
C LYS A 157 -9.50 -1.89 -13.21
N GLY A 158 -10.14 -2.41 -14.25
CA GLY A 158 -11.24 -3.37 -14.09
C GLY A 158 -10.80 -4.60 -13.29
N THR A 159 -9.69 -5.22 -13.73
CA THR A 159 -9.13 -6.40 -13.06
C THR A 159 -8.60 -6.09 -11.66
N LYS A 160 -7.92 -4.95 -11.49
CA LYS A 160 -7.43 -4.52 -10.18
C LYS A 160 -8.57 -4.33 -9.17
N PHE A 161 -9.64 -3.63 -9.55
CA PHE A 161 -10.78 -3.44 -8.67
C PHE A 161 -11.50 -4.77 -8.38
N PHE A 162 -11.50 -5.72 -9.32
CA PHE A 162 -12.04 -7.05 -9.05
C PHE A 162 -11.24 -7.79 -7.96
N LEU A 163 -9.91 -7.72 -8.00
CA LEU A 163 -9.06 -8.26 -6.92
C LEU A 163 -9.34 -7.58 -5.57
N GLN A 164 -9.47 -6.25 -5.54
CA GLN A 164 -9.83 -5.52 -4.33
C GLN A 164 -11.22 -5.92 -3.81
N PHE A 165 -12.17 -6.15 -4.70
CA PHE A 165 -13.50 -6.68 -4.37
C PHE A 165 -13.45 -8.09 -3.78
N GLN A 166 -12.65 -9.00 -4.35
CA GLN A 166 -12.45 -10.33 -3.78
C GLN A 166 -11.83 -10.27 -2.38
N ILE A 167 -10.80 -9.43 -2.20
CA ILE A 167 -10.17 -9.21 -0.89
C ILE A 167 -11.17 -8.65 0.12
N ALA A 168 -12.03 -7.72 -0.28
CA ALA A 168 -13.09 -7.20 0.57
C ALA A 168 -14.04 -8.30 1.04
N ARG A 169 -14.52 -9.15 0.11
CA ARG A 169 -15.39 -10.29 0.42
C ARG A 169 -14.74 -11.23 1.43
N VAL A 170 -13.51 -11.66 1.16
CA VAL A 170 -12.74 -12.56 2.03
C VAL A 170 -12.54 -11.96 3.42
N ARG A 171 -12.18 -10.69 3.51
CA ARG A 171 -12.00 -10.03 4.82
C ARG A 171 -13.31 -9.89 5.59
N THR A 172 -14.42 -9.60 4.90
CA THR A 172 -15.75 -9.57 5.51
C THR A 172 -16.16 -10.96 6.02
N ALA A 173 -15.92 -12.01 5.24
CA ALA A 173 -16.12 -13.41 5.61
C ALA A 173 -15.36 -13.80 6.89
N GLN A 174 -14.12 -13.32 6.99
CA GLN A 174 -13.24 -13.53 8.14
C GLN A 174 -13.58 -12.63 9.34
N GLY A 175 -14.68 -11.87 9.29
CA GLY A 175 -15.14 -11.02 10.39
C GLY A 175 -14.33 -9.72 10.57
N ALA A 176 -13.52 -9.32 9.59
CA ALA A 176 -12.74 -8.09 9.68
C ALA A 176 -13.64 -6.85 9.51
N LYS A 177 -13.45 -5.84 10.36
CA LYS A 177 -14.08 -4.53 10.20
C LYS A 177 -13.34 -3.73 9.13
N LEU A 178 -14.01 -3.41 8.03
CA LEU A 178 -13.43 -2.69 6.90
C LEU A 178 -13.70 -1.18 6.97
N GLY A 179 -12.77 -0.38 6.45
CA GLY A 179 -13.00 1.04 6.19
C GLY A 179 -14.01 1.24 5.05
N ALA A 180 -14.64 2.41 4.98
CA ALA A 180 -15.69 2.69 3.99
C ALA A 180 -15.25 2.43 2.54
N ALA A 181 -14.00 2.80 2.20
CA ALA A 181 -13.40 2.59 0.89
C ALA A 181 -13.04 1.13 0.59
N ASP A 182 -12.99 0.26 1.61
CA ASP A 182 -12.59 -1.15 1.47
C ASP A 182 -13.78 -2.11 1.51
N THR A 183 -15.00 -1.60 1.74
CA THR A 183 -16.21 -2.43 1.80
C THR A 183 -16.49 -3.13 0.47
N VAL A 184 -17.16 -4.29 0.55
CA VAL A 184 -17.59 -5.06 -0.62
C VAL A 184 -18.45 -4.22 -1.56
N GLU A 185 -19.39 -3.45 -1.01
CA GLU A 185 -20.26 -2.54 -1.76
C GLU A 185 -19.46 -1.47 -2.52
N HIS A 186 -18.51 -0.81 -1.84
CA HIS A 186 -17.67 0.20 -2.46
C HIS A 186 -16.85 -0.41 -3.59
N GLN A 187 -16.19 -1.54 -3.34
CA GLN A 187 -15.34 -2.20 -4.32
C GLN A 187 -16.16 -2.73 -5.51
N LEU A 188 -17.37 -3.27 -5.30
CA LEU A 188 -18.29 -3.64 -6.37
C LEU A 188 -18.60 -2.44 -7.26
N GLY A 189 -18.94 -1.29 -6.68
CA GLY A 189 -19.18 -0.05 -7.43
C GLY A 189 -17.97 0.36 -8.28
N LYS A 190 -16.75 0.17 -7.76
CA LYS A 190 -15.51 0.41 -8.51
C LYS A 190 -15.34 -0.57 -9.67
N VAL A 191 -15.65 -1.85 -9.47
CA VAL A 191 -15.62 -2.87 -10.54
C VAL A 191 -16.57 -2.48 -11.66
N LEU A 192 -17.85 -2.23 -11.34
CA LEU A 192 -18.88 -1.93 -12.34
C LEU A 192 -18.58 -0.63 -13.11
N LYS A 193 -18.06 0.41 -12.42
CA LYS A 193 -17.64 1.66 -13.06
C LYS A 193 -16.47 1.50 -14.04
N ASN A 194 -15.63 0.48 -13.87
CA ASN A 194 -14.44 0.22 -14.70
C ASN A 194 -14.58 -1.07 -15.52
N ALA A 195 -15.81 -1.55 -15.74
CA ALA A 195 -16.12 -2.77 -16.48
C ALA A 195 -16.06 -2.56 -18.01
N VAL A 196 -14.92 -2.06 -18.50
CA VAL A 196 -14.70 -1.74 -19.92
C VAL A 196 -14.86 -2.99 -20.77
N GLY A 197 -15.76 -2.95 -21.76
CA GLY A 197 -16.04 -4.08 -22.65
C GLY A 197 -16.74 -5.27 -21.99
N ALA A 198 -17.16 -5.15 -20.73
CA ALA A 198 -17.83 -6.24 -20.03
C ALA A 198 -19.29 -6.37 -20.48
N THR A 199 -19.73 -7.61 -20.70
CA THR A 199 -21.13 -7.93 -21.00
C THR A 199 -22.00 -7.75 -19.76
N GLN A 200 -23.32 -7.70 -19.95
CA GLN A 200 -24.24 -7.65 -18.81
C GLN A 200 -24.13 -8.92 -17.95
N ALA A 201 -23.99 -10.10 -18.57
CA ALA A 201 -23.80 -11.36 -17.84
C ALA A 201 -22.54 -11.35 -16.96
N GLU A 202 -21.43 -10.76 -17.42
CA GLU A 202 -20.23 -10.60 -16.60
C GLU A 202 -20.48 -9.67 -15.40
N LYS A 203 -21.17 -8.55 -15.60
CA LYS A 203 -21.53 -7.62 -14.51
C LYS A 203 -22.47 -8.27 -13.49
N ASP A 204 -23.44 -9.04 -13.96
CA ASP A 204 -24.39 -9.78 -13.12
C ASP A 204 -23.65 -10.85 -12.32
N ALA A 205 -22.68 -11.53 -12.92
CA ALA A 205 -21.82 -12.50 -12.23
C ALA A 205 -21.01 -11.85 -11.10
N VAL A 206 -20.38 -10.70 -11.33
CA VAL A 206 -19.68 -9.96 -10.25
C VAL A 206 -20.65 -9.54 -9.16
N THR A 207 -21.84 -9.04 -9.54
CA THR A 207 -22.87 -8.61 -8.58
C THR A 207 -23.41 -9.77 -7.75
N ALA A 208 -23.52 -10.97 -8.32
CA ALA A 208 -23.91 -12.16 -7.58
C ALA A 208 -22.87 -12.54 -6.52
N LEU A 209 -21.57 -12.38 -6.82
CA LEU A 209 -20.50 -12.65 -5.86
C LEU A 209 -20.56 -11.74 -4.63
N SER A 210 -21.09 -10.52 -4.72
CA SER A 210 -21.14 -9.61 -3.56
C SER A 210 -22.05 -10.11 -2.43
N LYS A 211 -22.94 -11.06 -2.75
CA LYS A 211 -23.87 -11.69 -1.82
C LYS A 211 -23.29 -12.93 -1.13
N GLN A 212 -22.12 -13.38 -1.56
CA GLN A 212 -21.38 -14.49 -0.99
C GLN A 212 -20.25 -13.91 -0.13
N LEU A 213 -20.51 -13.82 1.17
CA LEU A 213 -19.61 -13.32 2.20
C LEU A 213 -19.33 -14.43 3.20
#